data_AF-A0A5M3MDQ1-F1
#
_entry.id   AF-A0A5M3MDQ1-F1
#
_cell.length_a   1.000
_cell.length_b   1.000
_cell.length_c   1.000
_cell.angle_alpha   90.00
_cell.angle_beta   90.00
_cell.angle_gamma   90.00
#
_symmetry.space_group_name_H-M   'P 1'
#
loop_
_entity.id
_entity.type
_entity.pdbx_description
1 polymer ?
#
loop_
_entity_poly.entity_id
_entity_poly.type
_entity_poly.pdbx_seq_one_letter_code
_entity_poly.pdbx_strand_id
1 'polypeptide(L)'
;VHTMPSKELGGRKGMVAAPWDNVLVVVDSVAYQELGGFAGLCITELHIIFNLPPHHGNIREPLVYVHWYYKLNINVVEPNSSMFKVSMSTR
;
A
#
# COMPACT_ATOMS: atom_id res chain seq x y z
N VAL A 1 -15.44 11.82 7.03
CA VAL A 1 -16.32 11.84 5.84
C VAL A 1 -16.64 10.39 5.49
N HIS A 2 -17.88 9.96 5.66
CA HIS A 2 -18.30 8.60 5.30
C HIS A 2 -18.95 8.64 3.91
N THR A 3 -18.34 7.99 2.92
CA THR A 3 -18.91 7.80 1.59
C THR A 3 -19.75 6.52 1.58
N MET A 4 -21.04 6.65 1.28
CA MET A 4 -21.96 5.52 1.08
C MET A 4 -22.11 5.27 -0.42
N PRO A 5 -22.01 4.03 -0.91
CA PRO A 5 -22.18 3.73 -2.33
C PRO A 5 -23.64 3.90 -2.78
N SER A 6 -23.82 4.43 -3.99
CA SER A 6 -25.13 4.75 -4.60
C SER A 6 -25.96 3.52 -4.99
N LYS A 7 -25.37 2.32 -5.01
CA LYS A 7 -26.07 1.07 -5.38
C LYS A 7 -25.59 -0.10 -4.53
N GLU A 8 -26.51 -0.82 -3.90
CA GLU A 8 -26.22 -2.08 -3.21
C GLU A 8 -26.06 -3.21 -4.22
N LEU A 9 -24.81 -3.57 -4.53
CA LEU A 9 -24.46 -4.71 -5.37
C LEU A 9 -24.33 -5.98 -4.52
N GLY A 10 -25.48 -6.61 -4.19
CA GLY A 10 -25.51 -7.94 -3.58
C GLY A 10 -24.97 -8.01 -2.14
N GLY A 11 -25.30 -9.09 -1.44
CA GLY A 11 -25.10 -9.25 0.01
C GLY A 11 -23.73 -8.74 0.48
N ARG A 12 -23.76 -7.83 1.46
CA ARG A 12 -22.57 -7.25 2.08
C ARG A 12 -21.58 -8.38 2.39
N LYS A 13 -20.48 -8.44 1.63
CA LYS A 13 -19.26 -9.15 2.05
C LYS A 13 -19.00 -8.65 3.47
N GLY A 14 -18.97 -9.57 4.45
CA GLY A 14 -18.84 -9.22 5.86
C GLY A 14 -17.75 -8.16 6.03
N MET A 15 -17.99 -7.15 6.86
CA MET A 15 -17.03 -6.07 7.08
C MET A 15 -15.72 -6.68 7.57
N VAL A 16 -14.76 -6.83 6.65
CA VAL A 16 -13.39 -7.17 6.99
C VAL A 16 -12.76 -5.88 7.48
N ALA A 17 -12.17 -5.90 8.67
CA ALA A 17 -11.41 -4.76 9.17
C ALA A 17 -10.33 -4.41 8.14
N ALA A 18 -10.19 -3.12 7.85
CA ALA A 18 -9.09 -2.68 6.99
C ALA A 18 -7.77 -3.10 7.66
N PRO A 19 -6.90 -3.87 6.99
CA PRO A 19 -5.60 -4.21 7.54
C PRO A 19 -4.79 -2.92 7.69
N TRP A 20 -4.38 -2.61 8.92
CA TRP A 20 -3.60 -1.42 9.26
C TRP A 20 -2.12 -1.56 8.87
N ASP A 21 -1.75 -2.71 8.33
CA ASP A 21 -0.38 -3.08 8.01
C ASP A 21 0.04 -2.55 6.63
N ASN A 22 -0.86 -1.90 5.88
CA ASN A 22 -0.54 -1.33 4.58
C ASN A 22 -0.03 0.11 4.69
N VAL A 23 1.14 0.37 4.12
CA VAL A 23 1.80 1.68 4.12
C VAL A 23 2.13 2.13 2.70
N LEU A 24 2.20 3.45 2.49
CA LEU A 24 2.71 4.06 1.27
C LEU A 24 4.17 4.45 1.48
N VAL A 25 5.05 3.91 0.64
CA VAL A 25 6.49 4.16 0.68
C VAL A 25 6.89 4.96 -0.54
N VAL A 26 7.66 6.02 -0.33
CA VAL A 26 8.30 6.78 -1.43
C VAL A 26 9.45 5.94 -1.97
N VAL A 27 9.29 5.43 -3.20
CA VAL A 27 10.32 4.64 -3.91
C VAL A 27 11.03 5.44 -4.99
N ASP A 28 10.40 6.52 -5.47
CA ASP A 28 10.99 7.48 -6.39
C ASP A 28 10.66 8.89 -5.90
N SER A 29 11.64 9.51 -5.25
CA SER A 29 11.47 10.83 -4.63
C SER A 29 11.35 11.95 -5.65
N VAL A 30 11.98 11.82 -6.83
CA VAL A 30 11.91 12.84 -7.88
C VAL A 30 10.50 12.87 -8.46
N ALA A 31 9.98 11.71 -8.86
CA ALA A 31 8.62 11.60 -9.37
C ALA A 31 7.58 12.06 -8.35
N TYR A 32 7.78 11.74 -7.06
CA TYR A 32 6.87 12.18 -5.99
C TYR A 32 6.84 13.70 -5.82
N GLN A 33 7.99 14.38 -5.91
CA GLN A 33 8.08 15.83 -5.75
C GLN A 33 7.55 16.59 -6.99
N GLU A 34 7.82 16.08 -8.20
CA GLU A 34 7.46 16.76 -9.44
C GLU A 34 6.00 16.55 -9.84
N LEU A 35 5.46 15.33 -9.69
CA LEU A 35 4.13 14.96 -10.15
C LEU A 35 3.09 14.92 -9.02
N GLY A 36 3.53 14.72 -7.77
CA GLY A 36 2.65 14.60 -6.61
C GLY A 36 1.69 13.40 -6.67
N GLY A 37 0.67 13.44 -5.83
CA GLY A 37 -0.35 12.38 -5.76
C GLY A 37 0.27 11.01 -5.41
N PHE A 38 -0.01 10.00 -6.24
CA PHE A 38 0.54 8.64 -6.10
C PHE A 38 1.81 8.40 -6.92
N ALA A 39 2.29 9.38 -7.68
CA ALA A 39 3.52 9.23 -8.45
C ALA A 39 4.71 9.01 -7.51
N GLY A 40 5.56 8.04 -7.84
CA GLY A 40 6.72 7.69 -7.02
C GLY A 40 6.42 6.99 -5.68
N LEU A 41 5.13 6.74 -5.37
CA LEU A 41 4.72 5.94 -4.23
C LEU A 41 4.51 4.48 -4.61
N CYS A 42 4.75 3.59 -3.66
CA CYS A 42 4.41 2.18 -3.74
C CYS A 42 3.67 1.75 -2.46
N ILE A 43 2.63 0.94 -2.62
CA ILE A 43 1.95 0.33 -1.47
C ILE A 43 2.76 -0.89 -1.05
N THR A 44 2.95 -1.05 0.25
CA THR A 44 3.56 -2.25 0.83
C THR A 44 2.80 -2.71 2.06
N GLU A 45 2.78 -4.02 2.28
CA GLU A 45 2.34 -4.63 3.53
C GLU A 45 3.54 -4.74 4.47
N LEU A 46 3.42 -4.18 5.68
CA LEU A 46 4.41 -4.22 6.73
C LEU A 46 4.23 -5.51 7.54
N HIS A 47 5.27 -6.34 7.59
CA HIS A 47 5.22 -7.62 8.30
C HIS A 47 5.89 -7.55 9.67
N ILE A 48 7.08 -6.97 9.75
CA ILE A 48 7.83 -6.89 11.01
C ILE A 48 8.78 -5.70 11.00
N ILE A 49 8.87 -5.04 12.16
CA ILE A 49 9.87 -4.03 12.47
C ILE A 49 10.85 -4.67 13.45
N PHE A 50 12.15 -4.60 13.18
CA PHE A 50 13.16 -5.26 14.00
C PHE A 50 14.48 -4.49 14.03
N ASN A 51 15.23 -4.65 15.11
CA ASN A 51 16.61 -4.18 15.18
C ASN A 51 17.54 -5.23 14.59
N LEU A 52 18.54 -4.80 13.82
CA LEU A 52 19.53 -5.72 13.26
C LEU A 52 20.34 -6.35 14.42
N PRO A 53 20.44 -7.69 14.50
CA PRO A 53 21.25 -8.32 15.52
C PRO A 53 22.72 -7.88 15.41
N PRO A 54 23.45 -7.63 16.52
CA PRO A 54 24.80 -7.04 16.48
C PRO A 54 25.83 -7.82 15.66
N HIS A 55 25.64 -9.13 15.52
CA HIS A 55 26.53 -10.01 14.75
C HIS A 55 26.30 -9.92 13.22
N HIS A 56 25.22 -9.29 12.77
CA HIS A 56 24.93 -9.07 11.34
C HIS A 56 25.29 -7.65 10.86
N GLY A 57 25.75 -6.78 11.76
CA GLY A 57 26.13 -5.40 11.45
C GLY A 57 25.66 -4.42 12.51
N ASN A 58 25.94 -3.14 12.28
CA ASN A 58 25.54 -2.05 13.16
C ASN A 58 24.76 -0.99 12.37
N ILE A 59 23.43 -1.10 12.42
CA ILE A 59 22.50 -0.09 11.92
C ILE A 59 21.77 0.46 13.15
N ARG A 60 21.70 1.79 13.26
CA ARG A 60 21.08 2.45 14.44
C ARG A 60 19.56 2.53 14.30
N GLU A 61 19.09 2.55 13.07
CA GLU A 61 17.70 2.66 12.71
C GLU A 61 17.02 1.27 12.71
N PRO A 62 15.75 1.19 13.13
CA PRO A 62 14.98 -0.04 13.00
C PRO A 62 14.81 -0.41 11.52
N LEU A 63 14.94 -1.69 11.23
CA LEU A 63 14.69 -2.27 9.91
C LEU A 63 13.25 -2.75 9.81
N VAL A 64 12.74 -2.81 8.58
CA VAL A 64 11.38 -3.28 8.30
C VAL A 64 11.42 -4.33 7.20
N TYR A 65 10.72 -5.44 7.43
CA TYR A 65 10.41 -6.41 6.38
C TYR A 65 9.02 -6.11 5.83
N VAL A 66 8.94 -5.92 4.51
CA VAL A 66 7.71 -5.55 3.80
C VAL A 66 7.48 -6.45 2.60
N HIS A 67 6.22 -6.67 2.25
CA HIS A 67 5.82 -7.20 0.95
C HIS A 67 5.40 -6.07 0.03
N TRP A 68 6.01 -6.01 -1.14
CA TRP A 68 5.69 -5.00 -2.14
C TRP A 68 4.44 -5.39 -2.92
N TYR A 69 3.50 -4.46 -3.09
CA TYR A 69 2.47 -4.58 -4.10
C TYR A 69 3.02 -4.13 -5.46
N TYR A 70 2.34 -4.52 -6.56
CA TYR A 70 2.63 -3.90 -7.85
C TYR A 70 2.38 -2.39 -7.79
N LYS A 71 3.17 -1.62 -8.54
CA LYS A 71 2.94 -0.18 -8.71
C LYS A 71 1.48 0.05 -9.06
N LEU A 72 0.85 1.00 -8.37
CA LEU A 72 -0.53 1.40 -8.63
C LEU A 72 -0.68 1.73 -10.12
N ASN A 73 -1.33 0.84 -10.87
CA ASN A 73 -1.63 1.12 -12.26
C ASN A 73 -2.84 2.07 -12.27
N ILE A 74 -2.55 3.36 -12.34
CA ILE A 74 -3.54 4.45 -12.33
C ILE A 74 -4.51 4.31 -13.52
N ASN A 75 -4.13 3.57 -14.58
CA ASN A 75 -5.01 3.30 -15.72
C ASN A 75 -6.02 2.17 -15.47
N VAL A 76 -5.91 1.45 -14.33
CA VAL A 76 -6.85 0.41 -13.91
C VAL A 76 -7.65 0.94 -12.72
N VAL A 77 -8.43 1.99 -12.97
CA VAL A 77 -9.49 2.40 -12.05
C VAL A 77 -10.62 1.38 -12.18
N GLU A 78 -11.10 0.84 -11.05
CA GLU A 78 -12.29 0.00 -11.05
C GLU A 78 -13.47 0.82 -11.61
N PRO A 79 -14.13 0.38 -12.71
CA PRO A 79 -15.09 1.20 -13.45
C PRO A 79 -16.24 1.75 -12.60
N ASN A 80 -16.53 1.10 -11.47
CA ASN A 80 -17.71 1.34 -10.67
C ASN A 80 -17.43 1.88 -9.25
N SER A 81 -16.17 2.07 -8.84
CA SER A 81 -15.87 2.42 -7.44
C SER A 81 -15.00 3.67 -7.25
N SER A 82 -14.43 4.25 -8.33
CA SER A 82 -13.39 5.28 -8.21
C SER A 82 -12.20 4.84 -7.33
N MET A 83 -12.04 3.54 -7.10
CA MET A 83 -10.94 2.96 -6.33
C MET A 83 -9.86 2.40 -7.27
N PHE A 84 -8.61 2.43 -6.81
CA PHE A 84 -7.51 1.76 -7.48
C PHE A 84 -7.46 0.29 -7.10
N LYS A 85 -7.29 -0.58 -8.09
CA LYS A 85 -7.06 -2.00 -7.83
C LYS A 85 -5.57 -2.21 -7.57
N VAL A 86 -5.26 -2.71 -6.38
CA VAL A 86 -3.90 -3.09 -5.98
C VAL A 86 -3.80 -4.61 -6.05
N SER A 87 -2.76 -5.14 -6.70
CA SER A 87 -2.44 -6.57 -6.69
C SER A 87 -1.09 -6.78 -6.00
N MET A 88 -0.99 -7.84 -5.20
CA MET A 88 0.30 -8.23 -4.60
C MET A 88 1.30 -8.57 -5.70
N SER A 89 2.57 -8.21 -5.49
CA SER A 89 3.66 -8.56 -6.41
C SER A 89 4.05 -10.05 -6.33
N THR A 90 3.56 -10.73 -5.29
CA THR A 90 3.75 -12.17 -5.10
C THR A 90 2.68 -12.98 -5.86
N ARG A 91 3.12 -14.14 -6.37
CA ARG A 91 2.36 -15.07 -7.22
C ARG A 91 0.99 -15.44 -6.68
#